data_AF-A0A8X6T7G9-F1
#
_entry.id   AF-A0A8X6T7G9-F1
#
_cell.length_a   1.000
_cell.length_b   1.000
_cell.length_c   1.000
_cell.angle_alpha   90.00
_cell.angle_beta   90.00
_cell.angle_gamma   90.00
#
_symmetry.space_group_name_H-M   'P 1'
#
loop_
_entity.id
_entity.type
_entity.pdbx_description
1 polymer ?
#
loop_
_entity_poly.entity_id
_entity_poly.type
_entity_poly.pdbx_seq_one_letter_code
_entity_poly.pdbx_strand_id
1 'polypeptide(L)' 'ASLQEFEGKINKIVSRNTLQQIQNKELALENMFHMLEPGGQAGILFYLNSLLTPWLQKIASSRWKKYH' A
#
# COMPACT_ATOMS: atom_id res chain seq x y z
N ALA A 1 -1.54 12.82 -13.43
CA ALA A 1 -1.72 11.38 -13.66
C ALA A 1 -2.83 10.88 -12.74
N SER A 2 -3.82 10.17 -13.25
CA SER A 2 -4.94 9.63 -12.46
C SER A 2 -4.62 8.20 -12.00
N LEU A 3 -5.26 7.71 -10.93
CA LEU A 3 -5.06 6.34 -10.43
C LEU A 3 -5.30 5.28 -11.52
N GLN A 4 -6.28 5.53 -12.41
CA GLN A 4 -6.64 4.65 -13.53
C GLN A 4 -5.49 4.40 -14.50
N GLU A 5 -4.54 5.34 -14.61
CA GLU A 5 -3.40 5.19 -15.51
C GLU A 5 -2.42 4.12 -15.03
N PHE A 6 -2.38 3.86 -13.72
CA PHE A 6 -1.42 2.96 -13.07
C PHE A 6 -2.02 1.65 -12.54
N GLU A 7 -3.34 1.49 -12.60
CA GLU A 7 -4.02 0.30 -12.08
C GLU A 7 -3.48 -0.98 -12.73
N GLY A 8 -2.96 -1.90 -11.89
CA GLY A 8 -2.43 -3.20 -12.31
C GLY A 8 -1.16 -3.15 -13.16
N LYS A 9 -0.41 -2.03 -13.20
CA LYS A 9 0.74 -1.85 -14.10
C LYS A 9 2.08 -1.69 -13.39
N ILE A 10 2.08 -1.56 -12.06
CA ILE A 10 3.30 -1.32 -11.30
C ILE A 10 3.79 -2.65 -10.70
N ASN A 11 5.04 -3.02 -10.99
CA ASN A 11 5.64 -4.23 -10.43
C ASN A 11 6.24 -4.01 -9.04
N LYS A 12 6.69 -2.78 -8.73
CA LYS A 12 7.32 -2.42 -7.46
C LYS A 12 6.93 -1.03 -7.00
N ILE A 13 6.51 -0.93 -5.74
CA ILE A 13 6.30 0.34 -5.05
C ILE A 13 7.28 0.44 -3.89
N VAL A 14 7.99 1.56 -3.78
CA VAL A 14 8.86 1.85 -2.64
C VAL A 14 8.42 3.18 -2.02
N SER A 15 8.12 3.16 -0.72
CA SER A 15 7.76 4.36 0.04
C SER A 15 8.68 4.51 1.24
N ARG A 16 9.39 5.64 1.32
CA ARG A 16 10.33 5.92 2.40
C ARG A 16 9.83 7.09 3.24
N ASN A 17 9.30 6.80 4.43
CA ASN A 17 8.85 7.81 5.38
C ASN A 17 7.74 8.75 4.87
N THR A 18 7.08 8.41 3.74
CA THR A 18 6.04 9.27 3.15
C THR A 18 4.67 8.96 3.74
N LEU A 19 4.35 7.69 3.99
CA LEU A 19 3.01 7.29 4.43
C LEU A 19 2.58 7.91 5.78
N GLN A 20 3.55 8.27 6.63
CA GLN A 20 3.25 8.93 7.89
C GLN A 20 2.66 10.34 7.71
N GLN A 21 3.03 11.04 6.63
CA GLN A 21 2.55 12.38 6.29
C GLN A 21 1.19 12.37 5.60
N ILE A 22 0.75 11.22 5.09
CA ILE A 22 -0.55 11.10 4.43
C ILE A 22 -1.65 11.07 5.50
N GLN A 23 -2.67 11.91 5.33
CA GLN A 23 -3.82 11.97 6.23
C GLN A 23 -4.65 10.67 6.16
N ASN A 24 -5.12 10.28 4.97
CA ASN A 24 -5.86 9.04 4.77
C ASN A 24 -4.92 7.88 4.39
N LYS A 25 -4.35 7.24 5.41
CA LYS A 25 -3.38 6.13 5.26
C LYS A 25 -4.01 4.89 4.65
N GLU A 26 -5.26 4.62 4.99
CA GLU A 26 -6.01 3.48 4.45
C GLU A 26 -6.15 3.59 2.94
N LEU A 27 -6.70 4.70 2.46
CA LEU A 27 -6.88 4.94 1.02
C LEU A 27 -5.54 4.92 0.27
N ALA A 28 -4.47 5.45 0.87
CA ALA A 28 -3.15 5.42 0.24
C ALA A 28 -2.62 4.00 0.06
N LEU A 29 -2.75 3.15 1.08
CA LEU A 29 -2.33 1.75 1.00
C LEU A 29 -3.24 0.95 0.05
N GLU A 30 -4.54 1.25 -0.02
CA GLU A 30 -5.45 0.67 -1.00
C GLU A 30 -5.06 1.05 -2.44
N ASN A 31 -4.76 2.33 -2.68
CA ASN A 31 -4.32 2.79 -4.00
C ASN A 31 -2.99 2.14 -4.40
N MET A 32 -2.05 2.00 -3.46
CA MET A 32 -0.80 1.26 -3.70
C MET A 32 -1.10 -0.17 -4.16
N PHE A 33 -2.05 -0.84 -3.53
CA PHE A 33 -2.47 -2.18 -3.94
C PHE A 33 -3.06 -2.20 -5.35
N HIS A 34 -3.99 -1.29 -5.65
CA HIS A 34 -4.63 -1.20 -6.98
C HIS A 34 -3.62 -0.93 -8.10
N MET A 35 -2.55 -0.20 -7.81
CA MET A 35 -1.49 0.05 -8.78
C MET A 35 -0.63 -1.20 -9.06
N LEU A 36 -0.53 -2.14 -8.11
CA LEU A 36 0.31 -3.32 -8.28
C LEU A 36 -0.29 -4.30 -9.29
N GLU A 37 0.56 -4.79 -10.18
CA GLU A 37 0.24 -5.96 -11.01
C GLU A 37 0.18 -7.24 -10.13
N PRO A 38 -0.45 -8.33 -10.60
CA PRO A 38 -0.41 -9.62 -9.90
C PRO A 38 1.03 -10.08 -9.63
N GLY A 39 1.37 -10.32 -8.36
CA GLY A 39 2.74 -10.69 -7.94
C GLY A 39 3.67 -9.50 -7.69
N GLY A 40 3.21 -8.26 -7.94
CA GLY A 40 3.93 -7.04 -7.63
C GLY A 40 4.21 -6.88 -6.13
N GLN A 41 5.26 -6.12 -5.81
CA GLN A 41 5.78 -5.99 -4.45
C GLN A 41 5.75 -4.55 -3.95
N ALA A 42 5.48 -4.36 -2.66
CA ALA A 42 5.59 -3.06 -2.00
C ALA A 42 6.58 -3.12 -0.84
N GLY A 43 7.56 -2.22 -0.85
CA GLY A 43 8.50 -1.97 0.26
C GLY A 43 8.16 -0.65 0.94
N ILE A 44 7.89 -0.69 2.25
CA ILE A 44 7.49 0.49 3.01
C ILE A 44 8.44 0.66 4.20
N LEU A 45 9.14 1.79 4.25
CA LEU A 45 9.86 2.24 5.44
C LEU A 45 8.98 3.20 6.25
N PHE A 46 8.76 2.86 7.52
CA PHE A 46 7.96 3.62 8.46
C PHE A 46 8.56 3.57 9.87
N TYR A 47 8.26 4.57 10.69
CA TYR A 47 8.60 4.51 12.11
C TYR A 47 7.67 3.55 12.85
N LEU A 48 8.20 2.69 13.71
CA LEU A 48 7.40 1.72 14.46
C LEU A 48 6.32 2.36 15.36
N ASN A 49 6.58 3.58 15.85
CA ASN A 49 5.62 4.37 16.64
C ASN A 49 4.58 5.10 15.78
N SER A 50 4.63 4.99 14.46
CA SER A 50 3.63 5.59 13.60
C SER A 50 2.33 4.79 13.67
N LEU A 51 1.19 5.48 13.54
CA LEU A 51 -0.15 4.88 13.48
C LEU A 51 -0.37 4.03 12.20
N LEU A 52 0.69 3.59 11.50
CA LEU A 52 0.64 2.78 10.30
C LEU A 52 0.45 1.29 10.59
N THR A 53 0.97 0.78 11.70
CA THR A 53 0.92 -0.66 12.04
C THR A 53 -0.50 -1.25 12.00
N PRO A 54 -1.54 -0.60 12.58
CA PRO A 54 -2.89 -1.13 12.51
C PRO A 54 -3.44 -1.19 11.08
N TRP A 55 -3.09 -0.23 10.22
CA TRP A 55 -3.55 -0.20 8.82
C TRP A 55 -2.89 -1.29 7.98
N LEU A 56 -1.59 -1.51 8.17
CA LEU A 56 -0.87 -2.60 7.51
C LEU A 56 -1.45 -3.96 7.91
N GLN A 57 -1.75 -4.17 9.19
CA GLN A 57 -2.40 -5.38 9.69
C GLN A 57 -3.82 -5.56 9.12
N LYS A 58 -4.62 -4.49 9.08
CA LYS A 58 -5.98 -4.50 8.51
C LYS A 58 -5.96 -4.89 7.02
N ILE A 59 -5.01 -4.37 6.27
CA ILE A 59 -4.88 -4.67 4.83
C ILE A 59 -4.40 -6.11 4.62
N ALA A 60 -3.37 -6.54 5.35
CA ALA A 60 -2.86 -7.90 5.29
C ALA A 60 -3.94 -8.94 5.62
N SER A 61 -4.83 -8.64 6.57
CA SER A 61 -5.90 -9.55 7.02
C SER A 61 -7.15 -9.57 6.14
N SER A 62 -7.48 -8.47 5.45
CA SER A 62 -8.76 -8.32 4.74
C SER A 62 -8.73 -8.80 3.28
N ARG A 63 -7.72 -8.41 2.49
CA ARG A 63 -7.74 -8.59 1.02
C ARG A 63 -6.66 -9.52 0.48
N TRP A 64 -5.50 -9.61 1.13
CA TRP A 64 -4.40 -10.47 0.67
C TRP A 64 -4.66 -11.97 0.88
N LYS A 65 -5.63 -12.33 1.72
CA LYS A 65 -6.10 -13.73 1.86
C LYS A 65 -6.78 -14.30 0.62
N LYS A 66 -7.21 -13.47 -0.34
CA LYS A 66 -7.87 -13.94 -1.56
C LYS A 66 -6.89 -14.46 -2.62
N TYR A 67 -5.59 -14.19 -2.43
CA TYR A 67 -4.50 -14.57 -3.31
C TYR A 67 -3.49 -15.53 -2.64
N HIS A 68 -3.85 -16.04 -1.45
CA HIS A 68 -3.16 -17.11 -0.74
C HIS A 68 -4.07 -18.33 -0.59
#